data_AF-A0A9K3M3M6-F1
#
_entry.id   AF-A0A9K3M3M6-F1
#
_cell.length_a   1.000
_cell.length_b   1.000
_cell.length_c   1.000
_cell.angle_alpha   90.00
_cell.angle_beta   90.00
_cell.angle_gamma   90.00
#
_symmetry.space_group_name_H-M   'P 1'
#
loop_
_entity.id
_entity.type
_entity.pdbx_description
1 polymer ?
#
loop_
_entity_poly.entity_id
_entity_poly.type
_entity_poly.pdbx_seq_one_letter_code
_entity_poly.pdbx_strand_id
1 'polypeptide(L)'
;MMTKDDDEEELERLQQELVQANELEQAARRLRQKLFGSRVYSRTDIGDLGQHVKSLKRLFPCGGTMAAVVDDREDVWANADDYSDSTINGEPPFVGNNTSNNTNDKDPYHEQDQQLLWTRDILDRLHQQYYYHYNNQQCKTTTGGDGSRGNRNRRRTVPEILKQMRQSVLPYCTLVLNGLVPLHKQQSITAAAASPKPTVRPPIVRYAQSLGAKTQDKVDETVTHVVAAKDGSEKATIARTIPGCLVVRPGWLMESYWSIRKANVQPYLMAQGPAAILIHHG
;
A
#
# COMPACT_ATOMS: atom_id res chain seq x y z
N MET A 1 58.80 2.80 -1.75
CA MET A 1 58.89 2.75 -3.21
C MET A 1 58.39 1.37 -3.57
N MET A 2 57.19 1.25 -4.13
CA MET A 2 56.67 -0.05 -4.58
C MET A 2 57.64 -0.64 -5.60
N THR A 3 57.87 -1.94 -5.52
CA THR A 3 58.78 -2.63 -6.44
C THR A 3 58.04 -2.94 -7.73
N LYS A 4 58.76 -3.10 -8.85
CA LYS A 4 58.15 -3.42 -10.15
C LYS A 4 57.31 -4.69 -10.11
N ASP A 5 57.68 -5.63 -9.25
CA ASP A 5 56.99 -6.90 -9.07
C ASP A 5 55.64 -6.69 -8.34
N ASP A 6 55.57 -5.72 -7.40
CA ASP A 6 54.30 -5.32 -6.73
C ASP A 6 53.32 -4.68 -7.73
N ASP A 7 53.83 -3.87 -8.67
CA ASP A 7 53.01 -3.22 -9.72
C ASP A 7 52.47 -4.25 -10.73
N GLU A 8 53.23 -5.31 -11.03
CA GLU A 8 52.83 -6.39 -11.94
C GLU A 8 51.75 -7.29 -11.31
N GLU A 9 51.91 -7.66 -10.04
CA GLU A 9 50.90 -8.42 -9.30
C GLU A 9 49.58 -7.63 -9.14
N GLU A 10 49.67 -6.31 -8.88
CA GLU A 10 48.51 -5.44 -8.84
C GLU A 10 47.81 -5.33 -10.20
N LEU A 11 48.56 -5.24 -11.29
CA LEU A 11 48.01 -5.20 -12.64
C LEU A 11 47.26 -6.50 -12.98
N GLU A 12 47.82 -7.67 -12.64
CA GLU A 12 47.15 -8.96 -12.85
C GLU A 12 45.85 -9.06 -12.04
N ARG A 13 45.87 -8.62 -10.78
CA ARG A 13 44.67 -8.59 -9.92
C ARG A 13 43.57 -7.73 -10.53
N LEU A 14 43.91 -6.52 -10.99
CA LEU A 14 42.94 -5.61 -11.61
C LEU A 14 42.37 -6.17 -12.93
N GLN A 15 43.19 -6.87 -13.72
CA GLN A 15 42.71 -7.54 -14.94
C GLN A 15 41.73 -8.66 -14.63
N GLN A 16 42.01 -9.48 -13.61
CA GLN A 16 41.09 -10.54 -13.16
C GLN A 16 39.78 -9.95 -12.63
N GLU A 17 39.84 -8.90 -11.83
CA GLU A 17 38.66 -8.19 -11.33
C GLU A 17 37.82 -7.61 -12.48
N LEU A 18 38.46 -7.04 -13.50
CA LEU A 18 37.77 -6.52 -14.68
C LEU A 18 37.06 -7.63 -15.47
N VAL A 19 37.69 -8.79 -15.65
CA VAL A 19 37.08 -9.94 -16.33
C VAL A 19 35.85 -10.41 -15.54
N GLN A 20 35.99 -10.57 -14.22
CA GLN A 20 34.88 -10.97 -13.34
C GLN A 20 33.72 -9.97 -13.38
N ALA A 21 34.03 -8.66 -13.33
CA ALA A 21 33.02 -7.61 -13.42
C ALA A 21 32.25 -7.65 -14.75
N ASN A 22 32.96 -7.88 -15.86
CA ASN A 22 32.35 -8.00 -17.19
C ASN A 22 31.45 -9.26 -17.30
N GLU A 23 31.85 -10.39 -16.71
CA GLU A 23 31.01 -11.59 -16.66
C GLU A 23 29.73 -11.38 -15.85
N LEU A 24 29.83 -10.73 -14.69
CA LEU A 24 28.69 -10.35 -13.87
C LEU A 24 27.76 -9.38 -14.61
N GLU A 25 28.31 -8.41 -15.33
CA GLU A 25 27.53 -7.49 -16.14
C GLU A 25 26.76 -8.23 -17.25
N GLN A 26 27.41 -9.15 -17.95
CA GLN A 26 26.76 -9.97 -18.98
C GLN A 26 25.65 -10.85 -18.39
N ALA A 27 25.89 -11.47 -17.23
CA ALA A 27 24.89 -12.25 -16.52
C ALA A 27 23.67 -11.39 -16.13
N ALA A 28 23.91 -10.19 -15.59
CA ALA A 28 22.85 -9.24 -15.25
C ALA A 28 22.05 -8.81 -16.49
N ARG A 29 22.72 -8.53 -17.63
CA ARG A 29 22.06 -8.21 -18.91
C ARG A 29 21.17 -9.36 -19.39
N ARG A 30 21.65 -10.60 -19.33
CA ARG A 30 20.85 -11.79 -19.70
C ARG A 30 19.63 -11.96 -18.78
N LEU A 31 19.80 -11.77 -17.47
CA LEU A 31 18.70 -11.85 -16.50
C LEU A 31 17.66 -10.76 -16.74
N ARG A 32 18.09 -9.51 -16.95
CA ARG A 32 17.20 -8.40 -17.30
C ARG A 32 16.40 -8.71 -18.57
N GLN A 33 17.05 -9.22 -19.61
CA GLN A 33 16.37 -9.60 -20.84
C GLN A 33 15.35 -10.73 -20.63
N LYS A 34 15.69 -11.73 -19.80
CA LYS A 34 14.79 -12.84 -19.47
C LYS A 34 13.54 -12.36 -18.73
N LEU A 35 13.68 -11.45 -17.76
CA LEU A 35 12.57 -10.97 -16.92
C LEU A 35 11.71 -9.92 -17.64
N PHE A 36 12.33 -8.89 -18.22
CA PHE A 36 11.63 -7.72 -18.73
C PHE A 36 11.53 -7.68 -20.26
N GLY A 37 12.40 -8.40 -20.97
CA GLY A 37 12.52 -8.27 -22.43
C GLY A 37 12.69 -6.81 -22.84
N SER A 38 11.93 -6.37 -23.84
CA SER A 38 11.86 -4.96 -24.27
C SER A 38 10.82 -4.11 -23.50
N ARG A 39 10.17 -4.63 -22.46
CA ARG A 39 9.10 -3.94 -21.71
C ARG A 39 9.65 -2.99 -20.64
N VAL A 40 10.64 -2.18 -21.02
CA VAL A 40 11.25 -1.16 -20.17
C VAL A 40 10.87 0.20 -20.73
N TYR A 41 10.24 1.02 -19.92
CA TYR A 41 9.80 2.36 -20.31
C TYR A 41 10.44 3.39 -19.39
N SER A 42 11.03 4.42 -19.98
CA SER A 42 11.83 5.43 -19.29
C SER A 42 11.34 6.84 -19.62
N ARG A 43 11.94 7.85 -18.98
CA ARG A 43 11.58 9.25 -19.22
C ARG A 43 11.91 9.71 -20.63
N THR A 44 12.93 9.14 -21.28
CA THR A 44 13.32 9.52 -22.63
C THR A 44 12.36 9.01 -23.70
N ASP A 45 11.50 8.05 -23.34
CA ASP A 45 10.49 7.49 -24.23
C ASP A 45 9.19 8.32 -24.22
N ILE A 46 9.16 9.44 -23.47
CA ILE A 46 7.98 10.27 -23.21
C ILE A 46 8.26 11.71 -23.67
N GLY A 47 7.43 12.24 -24.58
CA GLY A 47 7.57 13.59 -25.12
C GLY A 47 7.02 14.71 -24.23
N ASP A 48 6.14 14.40 -23.27
CA ASP A 48 5.48 15.36 -22.38
C ASP A 48 5.90 15.15 -20.91
N LEU A 49 7.02 15.77 -20.52
CA LEU A 49 7.52 15.79 -19.13
C LEU A 49 6.70 16.73 -18.22
N GLY A 50 5.38 16.74 -18.38
CA GLY A 50 4.49 17.36 -17.41
C GLY A 50 4.70 16.77 -16.02
N GLN A 51 4.58 17.60 -14.99
CA GLN A 51 4.34 17.08 -13.64
C GLN A 51 3.09 16.20 -13.76
N HIS A 52 3.19 14.92 -13.39
CA HIS A 52 2.19 13.88 -13.69
C HIS A 52 2.22 13.52 -15.19
N VAL A 53 2.30 12.26 -15.64
CA VAL A 53 1.33 11.19 -15.43
C VAL A 53 1.99 9.86 -15.84
N LYS A 54 2.28 8.95 -14.89
CA LYS A 54 2.39 7.53 -15.27
C LYS A 54 0.97 7.11 -15.67
N SER A 55 0.80 6.52 -16.87
CA SER A 55 -0.52 6.14 -17.39
C SER A 55 -0.45 4.71 -17.91
N LEU A 56 -1.45 3.91 -17.54
CA LEU A 56 -1.60 2.55 -18.04
C LEU A 56 -1.95 2.55 -19.53
N LYS A 57 -2.63 3.58 -20.05
CA LYS A 57 -2.91 3.69 -21.50
C LYS A 57 -1.65 3.73 -22.36
N ARG A 58 -0.49 4.14 -21.83
CA ARG A 58 0.79 4.10 -22.56
C ARG A 58 1.25 2.67 -22.84
N LEU A 59 0.97 1.73 -21.94
CA LEU A 59 1.30 0.32 -22.10
C LEU A 59 0.12 -0.51 -22.64
N PHE A 60 -1.10 -0.10 -22.29
CA PHE A 60 -2.35 -0.78 -22.58
C PHE A 60 -3.40 0.22 -23.12
N PRO A 61 -3.28 0.69 -24.38
CA PRO A 61 -4.13 1.75 -24.95
C PRO A 61 -5.63 1.42 -24.94
N CYS A 62 -5.97 0.14 -25.03
CA CYS A 62 -7.34 -0.36 -25.07
C CYS A 62 -7.81 -0.95 -23.72
N GLY A 63 -7.06 -0.73 -22.63
CA GLY A 63 -7.49 -1.06 -21.27
C GLY A 63 -6.47 -1.86 -20.44
N GLY A 64 -6.27 -1.43 -19.20
CA GLY A 64 -5.43 -2.08 -18.18
C GLY A 64 -6.21 -2.99 -17.23
N THR A 65 -7.27 -3.65 -17.69
CA THR A 65 -8.18 -4.42 -16.81
C THR A 65 -7.54 -5.62 -16.14
N MET A 66 -6.40 -6.08 -16.65
CA MET A 66 -5.58 -7.17 -16.10
C MET A 66 -4.28 -6.67 -15.47
N ALA A 67 -4.01 -5.36 -15.50
CA ALA A 67 -2.77 -4.79 -15.01
C ALA A 67 -2.85 -4.55 -13.50
N ALA A 68 -1.79 -4.95 -12.81
CA ALA A 68 -1.47 -4.48 -11.47
C ALA A 68 -0.23 -3.60 -11.54
N VAL A 69 -0.17 -2.58 -10.70
CA VAL A 69 0.93 -1.60 -10.64
C VAL A 69 1.57 -1.70 -9.26
N VAL A 70 2.89 -1.80 -9.17
CA VAL A 70 3.61 -1.71 -7.89
C VAL A 70 4.48 -0.47 -7.96
N ASP A 71 4.21 0.49 -7.09
CA ASP A 71 4.89 1.79 -7.03
C ASP A 71 5.06 2.18 -5.56
N ASP A 72 5.93 3.13 -5.25
CA ASP A 72 6.01 3.72 -3.91
C ASP A 72 5.19 5.01 -3.81
N ARG A 73 4.87 5.62 -4.96
CA ARG A 73 4.25 6.94 -5.03
C ARG A 73 2.85 6.90 -5.58
N GLU A 74 1.93 7.54 -4.86
CA GLU A 74 0.55 7.62 -5.26
C GLU A 74 0.20 8.75 -6.21
N ASP A 75 0.85 9.88 -5.99
CA ASP A 75 0.67 11.12 -6.71
C ASP A 75 1.10 11.02 -8.18
N VAL A 76 2.02 10.11 -8.52
CA VAL A 76 2.48 9.90 -9.90
C VAL A 76 1.46 9.17 -10.77
N TRP A 77 0.46 8.53 -10.16
CA TRP A 77 -0.64 7.82 -10.82
C TRP A 77 -1.99 8.56 -10.70
N ALA A 78 -2.05 9.71 -10.02
CA ALA A 78 -3.30 10.42 -9.70
C ALA A 78 -4.08 11.00 -10.88
N ASN A 79 -3.38 11.31 -11.97
CA ASN A 79 -3.97 11.83 -13.20
C ASN A 79 -4.02 10.77 -14.31
N ALA A 80 -3.80 9.50 -13.98
CA ALA A 80 -4.11 8.42 -14.92
C ALA A 80 -5.64 8.31 -14.97
N ASP A 81 -6.28 9.03 -15.91
CA ASP A 81 -7.71 8.94 -16.25
C ASP A 81 -8.12 7.55 -16.81
N ASP A 82 -7.39 6.51 -16.41
CA ASP A 82 -7.43 5.14 -16.90
C ASP A 82 -8.29 4.25 -16.00
N TYR A 83 -8.69 4.77 -14.84
CA TYR A 83 -9.54 4.12 -13.85
C TYR A 83 -10.94 4.75 -13.83
N SER A 84 -11.69 4.70 -14.93
CA SER A 84 -13.01 5.35 -15.05
C SER A 84 -14.15 4.71 -14.24
N ASP A 85 -13.88 3.84 -13.26
CA ASP A 85 -14.92 3.32 -12.33
C ASP A 85 -14.35 2.67 -11.03
N SER A 86 -13.03 2.64 -10.85
CA SER A 86 -12.42 1.79 -9.83
C SER A 86 -11.18 2.46 -9.25
N THR A 87 -11.31 2.88 -7.98
CA THR A 87 -10.37 3.63 -7.13
C THR A 87 -10.69 5.12 -7.03
N ILE A 88 -10.62 5.65 -5.81
CA ILE A 88 -10.51 7.09 -5.58
C ILE A 88 -9.27 7.52 -6.37
N ASN A 89 -9.40 8.50 -7.26
CA ASN A 89 -8.32 8.99 -8.12
C ASN A 89 -6.98 9.06 -7.36
N GLY A 90 -5.96 8.36 -7.89
CA GLY A 90 -4.60 8.42 -7.38
C GLY A 90 -4.25 7.53 -6.19
N GLU A 91 -4.77 6.31 -6.13
CA GLU A 91 -4.15 5.26 -5.31
C GLU A 91 -3.38 4.27 -6.20
N PRO A 92 -2.05 4.17 -6.07
CA PRO A 92 -1.28 3.09 -6.62
C PRO A 92 -1.63 1.86 -5.78
N PRO A 93 -1.61 0.66 -6.35
CA PRO A 93 -1.88 -0.57 -5.64
C PRO A 93 -0.94 -0.84 -4.46
N PHE A 94 0.12 -0.07 -4.30
CA PHE A 94 1.12 -0.22 -3.26
C PHE A 94 1.76 1.15 -2.98
N VAL A 95 2.09 1.44 -1.72
CA VAL A 95 2.91 2.58 -1.28
C VAL A 95 3.88 1.97 -0.28
N GLY A 96 5.12 1.73 -0.70
CA GLY A 96 6.20 1.36 0.20
C GLY A 96 6.56 2.51 1.12
N ASN A 97 6.86 2.25 2.39
CA ASN A 97 7.45 3.24 3.28
C ASN A 97 8.68 2.66 3.97
N ASN A 98 9.78 3.41 3.89
CA ASN A 98 10.93 3.27 4.78
C ASN A 98 10.57 3.84 6.16
N THR A 99 10.05 3.01 7.07
CA THR A 99 9.96 3.40 8.49
C THR A 99 11.29 3.13 9.19
N SER A 100 12.28 3.98 8.95
CA SER A 100 13.47 4.12 9.80
C SER A 100 13.34 5.41 10.61
N ASN A 101 12.43 5.43 11.59
CA ASN A 101 12.36 6.48 12.61
C ASN A 101 12.82 5.96 13.98
N ASN A 102 13.97 5.28 14.00
CA ASN A 102 14.72 5.05 15.22
C ASN A 102 16.17 5.47 14.97
N THR A 103 16.51 6.71 15.34
CA THR A 103 17.82 7.34 15.09
C THR A 103 18.93 6.80 16.01
N ASN A 104 18.85 5.55 16.47
CA ASN A 104 19.85 4.94 17.35
C ASN A 104 20.31 3.54 16.90
N ASP A 105 19.90 3.04 15.73
CA ASP A 105 20.41 1.77 15.21
C ASP A 105 21.46 1.99 14.11
N LYS A 106 22.72 1.74 14.45
CA LYS A 106 23.87 1.78 13.53
C LYS A 106 24.04 0.45 12.78
N ASP A 107 22.94 -0.20 12.40
CA ASP A 107 22.97 -1.38 11.55
C ASP A 107 22.35 -1.07 10.18
N PRO A 108 23.16 -0.87 9.12
CA PRO A 108 22.67 -0.59 7.78
C PRO A 108 21.93 -1.79 7.13
N TYR A 109 21.95 -2.96 7.77
CA TYR A 109 21.26 -4.17 7.32
C TYR A 109 20.13 -4.57 8.27
N HIS A 110 19.29 -3.64 8.72
CA HIS A 110 18.08 -3.99 9.46
C HIS A 110 17.18 -4.97 8.66
N GLU A 111 17.34 -6.27 8.92
CA GLU A 111 16.71 -7.44 8.27
C GLU A 111 15.21 -7.58 8.57
N GLN A 112 14.49 -6.47 8.80
CA GLN A 112 13.07 -6.47 9.15
C GLN A 112 12.18 -5.93 8.03
N ASP A 113 12.73 -5.62 6.85
CA ASP A 113 11.93 -5.23 5.70
C ASP A 113 11.10 -6.43 5.18
N GLN A 114 9.77 -6.33 5.39
CA GLN A 114 8.79 -7.33 4.95
C GLN A 114 8.08 -6.92 3.66
N GLN A 115 8.44 -5.79 3.04
CA GLN A 115 7.66 -5.17 1.97
C GLN A 115 7.53 -6.07 0.74
N LEU A 116 8.63 -6.69 0.28
CA LEU A 116 8.58 -7.61 -0.86
C LEU A 116 7.82 -8.91 -0.53
N LEU A 117 7.86 -9.36 0.72
CA LEU A 117 7.11 -10.53 1.18
C LEU A 117 5.60 -10.25 1.17
N TRP A 118 5.18 -9.07 1.65
CA TRP A 118 3.80 -8.62 1.53
C TRP A 118 3.39 -8.44 0.07
N THR A 119 4.24 -7.82 -0.75
CA THR A 119 3.97 -7.63 -2.19
C THR A 119 3.69 -8.97 -2.87
N ARG A 120 4.55 -9.97 -2.62
CA ARG A 120 4.37 -11.33 -3.14
C ARG A 120 3.03 -11.93 -2.70
N ASP A 121 2.73 -11.95 -1.39
CA ASP A 121 1.47 -12.49 -0.87
C ASP A 121 0.23 -11.81 -1.47
N ILE A 122 0.27 -10.48 -1.63
CA ILE A 122 -0.80 -9.70 -2.25
C ILE A 122 -0.99 -10.11 -3.71
N LEU A 123 0.10 -10.15 -4.49
CA LEU A 123 0.04 -10.50 -5.92
C LEU A 123 -0.41 -11.95 -6.12
N ASP A 124 0.03 -12.89 -5.28
CA ASP A 124 -0.41 -14.29 -5.33
C ASP A 124 -1.92 -14.42 -5.06
N ARG A 125 -2.43 -13.76 -4.01
CA ARG A 125 -3.87 -13.74 -3.71
C ARG A 125 -4.68 -13.08 -4.83
N LEU A 126 -4.20 -11.95 -5.34
CA LEU A 126 -4.85 -11.21 -6.42
C LEU A 126 -4.93 -12.06 -7.69
N HIS A 127 -3.83 -12.72 -8.06
CA HIS A 127 -3.76 -13.64 -9.18
C HIS A 127 -4.74 -14.81 -9.01
N GLN A 128 -4.74 -15.47 -7.85
CA GLN A 128 -5.66 -16.57 -7.56
C GLN A 128 -7.13 -16.14 -7.66
N GLN A 129 -7.50 -15.00 -7.05
CA GLN A 129 -8.87 -14.50 -7.10
C GLN A 129 -9.29 -14.10 -8.52
N TYR A 130 -8.40 -13.46 -9.28
CA TYR A 130 -8.66 -13.11 -10.67
C TYR A 130 -8.93 -14.35 -11.51
N TYR A 131 -8.05 -15.35 -11.49
CA TYR A 131 -8.23 -16.56 -12.30
C TYR A 131 -9.38 -17.44 -11.82
N TYR A 132 -9.70 -17.45 -10.52
CA TYR A 132 -10.92 -18.07 -10.01
C TYR A 132 -12.18 -17.48 -10.66
N HIS A 133 -12.31 -16.15 -10.67
CA HIS A 133 -13.44 -15.48 -11.31
C HIS A 133 -13.43 -15.64 -12.83
N TYR A 134 -12.26 -15.55 -13.46
CA TYR A 134 -12.08 -15.71 -14.90
C TYR A 134 -12.57 -17.08 -15.39
N ASN A 135 -12.10 -18.16 -14.76
CA ASN A 135 -12.47 -19.52 -15.14
C ASN A 135 -13.97 -19.80 -14.89
N ASN A 136 -14.51 -19.35 -13.76
CA ASN A 136 -15.91 -19.57 -13.41
C ASN A 136 -16.90 -18.78 -14.29
N GLN A 137 -16.45 -17.71 -14.92
CA GLN A 137 -17.27 -16.95 -15.88
C GLN A 137 -17.27 -17.57 -17.27
N GLN A 138 -16.21 -18.29 -17.67
CA GLN A 138 -16.19 -19.03 -18.95
C GLN A 138 -17.17 -20.22 -18.95
N CYS A 139 -17.31 -20.93 -17.83
CA CYS A 139 -18.22 -22.07 -17.75
C CYS A 139 -19.71 -21.68 -17.79
N LYS A 140 -20.05 -20.39 -17.61
CA LYS A 140 -21.44 -19.90 -17.62
C LYS A 140 -21.92 -19.45 -19.01
N THR A 141 -21.02 -19.27 -19.97
CA THR A 141 -21.39 -18.83 -21.33
C THR A 141 -21.78 -19.98 -22.26
N THR A 142 -21.58 -21.23 -21.85
CA THR A 142 -21.86 -22.44 -22.67
C THR A 142 -23.22 -23.08 -22.43
N THR A 143 -23.98 -22.66 -21.40
CA THR A 143 -25.32 -23.22 -21.10
C THR A 143 -26.41 -22.14 -21.18
N GLY A 144 -27.15 -22.12 -22.29
CA GLY A 144 -28.53 -21.62 -22.36
C GLY A 144 -28.70 -20.10 -22.45
N GLY A 145 -29.35 -19.64 -23.52
CA GLY A 145 -29.73 -18.25 -23.70
C GLY A 145 -30.85 -17.81 -22.74
N ASP A 146 -30.73 -16.60 -22.21
CA ASP A 146 -31.87 -15.74 -21.91
C ASP A 146 -31.43 -14.26 -21.87
N GLY A 147 -32.22 -13.40 -22.49
CA GLY A 147 -31.93 -12.04 -22.92
C GLY A 147 -31.97 -10.96 -21.83
N SER A 148 -31.57 -11.25 -20.59
CA SER A 148 -31.44 -10.22 -19.54
C SER A 148 -30.11 -9.46 -19.67
N ARG A 149 -30.04 -8.61 -20.70
CA ARG A 149 -28.94 -7.72 -21.06
C ARG A 149 -28.81 -6.56 -20.07
N GLY A 150 -27.66 -6.42 -19.42
CA GLY A 150 -27.33 -5.18 -18.73
C GLY A 150 -26.02 -5.18 -17.95
N ASN A 151 -25.89 -6.02 -16.90
CA ASN A 151 -24.83 -5.75 -15.92
C ASN A 151 -24.22 -6.97 -15.19
N ARG A 152 -24.67 -8.21 -15.46
CA ARG A 152 -24.19 -9.41 -14.73
C ARG A 152 -23.04 -10.16 -15.41
N ASN A 153 -22.59 -9.72 -16.59
CA ASN A 153 -21.62 -10.43 -17.42
C ASN A 153 -20.29 -9.68 -17.63
N ARG A 154 -20.04 -8.59 -16.90
CA ARG A 154 -18.73 -7.91 -16.99
C ARG A 154 -17.69 -8.74 -16.24
N ARG A 155 -16.61 -9.10 -16.94
CA ARG A 155 -15.47 -9.77 -16.33
C ARG A 155 -14.91 -8.90 -15.21
N ARG A 156 -14.66 -9.53 -14.05
CA ARG A 156 -14.05 -8.81 -12.93
C ARG A 156 -12.64 -8.41 -13.31
N THR A 157 -12.34 -7.12 -13.16
CA THR A 157 -11.01 -6.59 -13.48
C THR A 157 -10.07 -6.76 -12.28
N VAL A 158 -8.77 -6.80 -12.53
CA VAL A 158 -7.74 -6.83 -11.47
C VAL A 158 -7.93 -5.66 -10.48
N PRO A 159 -8.19 -4.41 -10.93
CA PRO A 159 -8.52 -3.29 -10.05
C PRO A 159 -9.74 -3.51 -9.16
N GLU A 160 -10.83 -4.06 -9.69
CA GLU A 160 -12.05 -4.35 -8.93
C GLU A 160 -11.80 -5.38 -7.83
N ILE A 161 -11.06 -6.43 -8.15
CA ILE A 161 -10.70 -7.49 -7.19
C ILE A 161 -9.79 -6.92 -6.11
N LEU A 162 -8.77 -6.16 -6.48
CA LEU A 162 -7.88 -5.53 -5.51
C LEU A 162 -8.63 -4.56 -4.58
N LYS A 163 -9.54 -3.75 -5.13
CA LYS A 163 -10.42 -2.87 -4.36
C LYS A 163 -11.24 -3.68 -3.35
N GLN A 164 -11.83 -4.79 -3.78
CA GLN A 164 -12.58 -5.69 -2.91
C GLN A 164 -11.69 -6.30 -1.82
N MET A 165 -10.47 -6.76 -2.16
CA MET A 165 -9.50 -7.28 -1.20
C MET A 165 -9.20 -6.25 -0.11
N ARG A 166 -8.95 -4.99 -0.49
CA ARG A 166 -8.74 -3.90 0.48
C ARG A 166 -9.95 -3.68 1.37
N GLN A 167 -11.15 -3.53 0.80
CA GLN A 167 -12.38 -3.27 1.56
C GLN A 167 -12.75 -4.40 2.54
N SER A 168 -12.22 -5.61 2.33
CA SER A 168 -12.43 -6.76 3.21
C SER A 168 -11.50 -6.81 4.44
N VAL A 169 -10.54 -5.89 4.57
CA VAL A 169 -9.54 -5.92 5.65
C VAL A 169 -10.11 -5.44 6.99
N LEU A 170 -10.83 -4.31 6.98
CA LEU A 170 -11.42 -3.68 8.18
C LEU A 170 -12.95 -3.41 8.06
N PRO A 171 -13.77 -4.33 7.50
CA PRO A 171 -15.16 -4.06 7.10
C PRO A 171 -16.10 -3.73 8.27
N TYR A 172 -15.72 -4.10 9.49
CA TYR A 172 -16.50 -3.88 10.72
C TYR A 172 -15.78 -2.96 11.71
N CYS A 173 -14.77 -2.21 11.26
CA CYS A 173 -14.05 -1.29 12.12
C CYS A 173 -14.59 0.14 11.98
N THR A 174 -14.87 0.77 13.11
CA THR A 174 -15.13 2.21 13.22
C THR A 174 -13.95 2.84 13.92
N LEU A 175 -13.25 3.74 13.22
CA LEU A 175 -11.99 4.31 13.66
C LEU A 175 -12.14 5.79 13.99
N VAL A 176 -11.51 6.19 15.10
CA VAL A 176 -11.23 7.60 15.37
C VAL A 176 -9.73 7.84 15.25
N LEU A 177 -9.33 8.78 14.40
CA LEU A 177 -7.93 9.13 14.17
C LEU A 177 -7.56 10.34 15.03
N ASN A 178 -6.65 10.17 15.97
CA ASN A 178 -6.31 11.20 16.96
C ASN A 178 -4.84 11.64 16.88
N GLY A 179 -4.61 12.93 16.61
CA GLY A 179 -3.26 13.51 16.52
C GLY A 179 -2.46 13.10 15.28
N LEU A 180 -3.12 12.56 14.24
CA LEU A 180 -2.47 12.05 13.01
C LEU A 180 -2.63 12.96 11.79
N VAL A 181 -3.48 13.98 11.89
CA VAL A 181 -3.71 14.96 10.84
C VAL A 181 -3.43 16.34 11.44
N PRO A 182 -2.55 17.16 10.82
CA PRO A 182 -2.31 18.53 11.28
C PRO A 182 -3.62 19.33 11.37
N LEU A 183 -3.76 20.15 12.41
CA LEU A 183 -5.01 20.86 12.74
C LEU A 183 -5.56 21.70 11.57
N HIS A 184 -4.67 22.37 10.82
CA HIS A 184 -5.04 23.16 9.63
C HIS A 184 -5.61 22.31 8.49
N LYS A 185 -5.23 21.02 8.40
CA LYS A 185 -5.79 20.06 7.42
C LYS A 185 -7.06 19.38 7.93
N GLN A 186 -7.33 19.41 9.24
CA GLN A 186 -8.59 18.90 9.78
C GLN A 186 -9.74 19.89 9.51
N GLN A 187 -9.47 21.19 9.61
CA GLN A 187 -10.44 22.25 9.28
C GLN A 187 -10.83 22.23 7.79
N SER A 188 -9.92 21.82 6.89
CA SER A 188 -10.26 21.63 5.48
C SER A 188 -11.17 20.43 5.24
N ILE A 189 -11.15 19.38 6.09
CA ILE A 189 -12.02 18.20 5.96
C ILE A 189 -13.48 18.57 6.27
N THR A 190 -13.71 19.32 7.36
CA THR A 190 -15.04 19.79 7.74
C THR A 190 -15.58 20.84 6.77
N ALA A 191 -14.72 21.73 6.25
CA ALA A 191 -15.11 22.70 5.23
C ALA A 191 -15.39 22.07 3.85
N ALA A 192 -14.73 20.95 3.52
CA ALA A 192 -14.92 20.24 2.24
C ALA A 192 -16.24 19.46 2.14
N ALA A 193 -16.84 19.09 3.28
CA ALA A 193 -18.20 18.57 3.28
C ALA A 193 -19.23 19.66 2.93
N ALA A 194 -18.87 20.95 3.04
CA ALA A 194 -19.73 22.10 2.83
C ALA A 194 -19.37 22.94 1.58
N SER A 195 -18.23 22.69 0.93
CA SER A 195 -17.76 23.44 -0.26
C SER A 195 -17.82 22.59 -1.53
N PRO A 196 -18.15 23.18 -2.71
CA PRO A 196 -18.22 22.47 -3.99
C PRO A 196 -16.85 22.12 -4.60
N LYS A 197 -15.74 22.47 -3.93
CA LYS A 197 -14.37 22.22 -4.43
C LYS A 197 -13.82 20.95 -3.78
N PRO A 198 -13.41 19.92 -4.56
CA PRO A 198 -12.94 18.67 -4.01
C PRO A 198 -11.62 18.89 -3.26
N THR A 199 -11.65 18.79 -1.93
CA THR A 199 -10.40 18.73 -1.15
C THR A 199 -9.98 17.28 -1.01
N VAL A 200 -8.69 17.00 -1.25
CA VAL A 200 -8.12 15.67 -1.04
C VAL A 200 -8.08 15.39 0.47
N ARG A 201 -8.73 14.29 0.89
CA ARG A 201 -8.70 13.85 2.30
C ARG A 201 -7.26 13.48 2.70
N PRO A 202 -6.86 13.65 3.98
CA PRO A 202 -5.55 13.23 4.44
C PRO A 202 -5.27 11.74 4.14
N PRO A 203 -4.02 11.36 3.81
CA PRO A 203 -3.69 10.00 3.40
C PRO A 203 -4.16 8.93 4.40
N ILE A 204 -3.93 9.14 5.70
CA ILE A 204 -4.30 8.16 6.73
C ILE A 204 -5.81 7.90 6.83
N VAL A 205 -6.64 8.90 6.51
CA VAL A 205 -8.11 8.75 6.44
C VAL A 205 -8.47 7.92 5.20
N ARG A 206 -7.82 8.19 4.06
CA ARG A 206 -8.00 7.43 2.83
C ARG A 206 -7.61 5.97 3.00
N TYR A 207 -6.47 5.70 3.65
CA TYR A 207 -5.99 4.34 3.93
C TYR A 207 -6.99 3.54 4.78
N ALA A 208 -7.53 4.14 5.85
CA ALA A 208 -8.56 3.51 6.66
C ALA A 208 -9.81 3.16 5.83
N GLN A 209 -10.30 4.11 5.03
CA GLN A 209 -11.51 3.95 4.23
C GLN A 209 -11.33 2.96 3.08
N SER A 210 -10.16 2.94 2.43
CA SER A 210 -9.86 1.98 1.37
C SER A 210 -9.77 0.54 1.91
N LEU A 211 -9.38 0.37 3.18
CA LEU A 211 -9.44 -0.91 3.90
C LEU A 211 -10.86 -1.31 4.35
N GLY A 212 -11.88 -0.50 4.07
CA GLY A 212 -13.27 -0.77 4.42
C GLY A 212 -13.69 -0.29 5.82
N ALA A 213 -12.83 0.43 6.54
CA ALA A 213 -13.18 0.98 7.84
C ALA A 213 -14.07 2.23 7.71
N LYS A 214 -14.97 2.42 8.67
CA LYS A 214 -15.65 3.71 8.89
C LYS A 214 -14.74 4.62 9.70
N THR A 215 -14.75 5.92 9.42
CA THR A 215 -13.98 6.91 10.18
C THR A 215 -14.92 7.98 10.73
N GLN A 216 -14.74 8.37 11.98
CA GLN A 216 -15.51 9.43 12.62
C GLN A 216 -14.65 10.32 13.52
N ASP A 217 -15.17 11.49 13.87
CA ASP A 217 -14.42 12.49 14.63
C ASP A 217 -14.57 12.31 16.15
N LYS A 218 -15.75 11.87 16.60
CA LYS A 218 -16.12 11.71 18.01
C LYS A 218 -16.00 10.26 18.45
N VAL A 219 -15.65 10.06 19.71
CA VAL A 219 -15.63 8.74 20.33
C VAL A 219 -17.01 8.47 20.92
N ASP A 220 -17.62 7.34 20.54
CA ASP A 220 -18.90 6.84 21.05
C ASP A 220 -18.86 5.30 21.13
N GLU A 221 -19.93 4.69 21.61
CA GLU A 221 -20.06 3.24 21.82
C GLU A 221 -19.90 2.39 20.54
N THR A 222 -19.96 3.01 19.36
CA THR A 222 -19.79 2.31 18.08
C THR A 222 -18.33 2.23 17.63
N VAL A 223 -17.43 2.98 18.27
CA VAL A 223 -16.01 3.01 17.96
C VAL A 223 -15.34 1.72 18.40
N THR A 224 -14.63 1.08 17.47
CA THR A 224 -13.88 -0.14 17.78
C THR A 224 -12.41 0.15 18.06
N HIS A 225 -11.83 1.16 17.40
CA HIS A 225 -10.44 1.53 17.65
C HIS A 225 -10.24 3.05 17.61
N VAL A 226 -9.44 3.56 18.55
CA VAL A 226 -8.84 4.89 18.48
C VAL A 226 -7.38 4.74 18.07
N VAL A 227 -7.07 5.21 16.86
CA VAL A 227 -5.69 5.23 16.34
C VAL A 227 -5.07 6.57 16.74
N ALA A 228 -4.19 6.55 17.73
CA ALA A 228 -3.66 7.75 18.36
C ALA A 228 -2.16 7.93 18.10
N ALA A 229 -1.71 9.18 17.96
CA ALA A 229 -0.28 9.51 17.96
C ALA A 229 0.32 9.50 19.37
N LYS A 230 -0.49 9.85 20.37
CA LYS A 230 -0.12 9.97 21.78
C LYS A 230 -1.21 9.37 22.66
N ASP A 231 -0.78 8.78 23.75
CA ASP A 231 -1.64 7.99 24.62
C ASP A 231 -2.54 8.82 25.55
N GLY A 232 -2.03 9.93 26.07
CA GLY A 232 -2.73 10.79 27.05
C GLY A 232 -3.76 11.75 26.47
N SER A 233 -4.34 11.46 25.30
CA SER A 233 -5.37 12.31 24.71
C SER A 233 -6.75 12.07 25.34
N GLU A 234 -7.59 13.10 25.40
CA GLU A 234 -8.97 12.98 25.89
C GLU A 234 -9.75 11.88 25.15
N LYS A 235 -9.59 11.79 23.83
CA LYS A 235 -10.21 10.73 23.01
C LYS A 235 -9.75 9.32 23.41
N ALA A 236 -8.47 9.15 23.75
CA ALA A 236 -7.95 7.88 24.22
C ALA A 236 -8.41 7.55 25.65
N THR A 237 -8.62 8.56 26.49
CA THR A 237 -9.21 8.37 27.83
C THR A 237 -10.67 7.93 27.72
N ILE A 238 -11.48 8.61 26.91
CA ILE A 238 -12.89 8.24 26.66
C ILE A 238 -12.99 6.84 26.04
N ALA A 239 -12.13 6.52 25.06
CA ALA A 239 -12.11 5.21 24.44
C ALA A 239 -11.95 4.05 25.43
N ARG A 240 -11.16 4.24 26.49
CA ARG A 240 -10.92 3.21 27.51
C ARG A 240 -12.13 2.95 28.40
N THR A 241 -13.06 3.89 28.51
CA THR A 241 -14.29 3.67 29.27
C THR A 241 -15.34 2.89 28.48
N ILE A 242 -15.10 2.68 27.17
CA ILE A 242 -16.02 1.99 26.27
C ILE A 242 -15.59 0.53 26.14
N PRO A 243 -16.43 -0.44 26.54
CA PRO A 243 -16.12 -1.86 26.40
C PRO A 243 -15.84 -2.23 24.94
N GLY A 244 -14.69 -2.87 24.69
CA GLY A 244 -14.31 -3.34 23.36
C GLY A 244 -13.66 -2.29 22.45
N CYS A 245 -13.52 -1.03 22.89
CA CYS A 245 -12.79 -0.01 22.13
C CYS A 245 -11.29 -0.06 22.46
N LEU A 246 -10.45 -0.29 21.44
CA LEU A 246 -9.00 -0.41 21.61
C LEU A 246 -8.27 0.89 21.28
N VAL A 247 -7.28 1.29 22.09
CA VAL A 247 -6.40 2.41 21.78
C VAL A 247 -5.10 1.88 21.21
N VAL A 248 -4.78 2.26 19.97
CA VAL A 248 -3.67 1.68 19.19
C VAL A 248 -2.77 2.74 18.56
N ARG A 249 -1.51 2.38 18.37
CA ARG A 249 -0.54 3.17 17.60
C ARG A 249 -0.85 3.16 16.10
N PRO A 250 -0.39 4.17 15.33
CA PRO A 250 -0.65 4.25 13.90
C PRO A 250 -0.08 3.10 13.09
N GLY A 251 0.99 2.46 13.61
CA GLY A 251 1.62 1.29 12.99
C GLY A 251 0.64 0.15 12.69
N TRP A 252 -0.39 -0.06 13.52
CA TRP A 252 -1.41 -1.08 13.27
C TRP A 252 -2.18 -0.85 11.98
N LEU A 253 -2.62 0.40 11.76
CA LEU A 253 -3.35 0.79 10.56
C LEU A 253 -2.43 0.74 9.34
N MET A 254 -1.18 1.18 9.50
CA MET A 254 -0.21 1.20 8.41
C MET A 254 0.23 -0.22 7.98
N GLU A 255 0.54 -1.11 8.92
CA GLU A 255 0.81 -2.52 8.62
C GLU A 255 -0.40 -3.17 7.94
N SER A 256 -1.61 -2.86 8.41
CA SER A 256 -2.83 -3.38 7.77
C SER A 256 -2.99 -2.90 6.33
N TYR A 257 -2.62 -1.64 6.08
CA TYR A 257 -2.65 -1.03 4.76
C TYR A 257 -1.61 -1.62 3.80
N TRP A 258 -0.37 -1.81 4.27
CA TRP A 258 0.72 -2.32 3.46
C TRP A 258 0.60 -3.82 3.17
N SER A 259 0.09 -4.61 4.11
CA SER A 259 -0.09 -6.06 3.94
C SER A 259 -1.42 -6.44 3.27
N ILE A 260 -2.39 -5.51 3.20
CA ILE A 260 -3.79 -5.79 2.82
C ILE A 260 -4.32 -6.99 3.63
N ARG A 261 -4.09 -6.94 4.94
CA ARG A 261 -4.54 -7.90 5.97
C ARG A 261 -4.75 -7.14 7.29
N LYS A 262 -5.62 -7.64 8.18
CA LYS A 262 -5.80 -7.00 9.48
C LYS A 262 -4.59 -7.35 10.36
N ALA A 263 -3.77 -6.36 10.69
CA ALA A 263 -2.60 -6.53 11.53
C ALA A 263 -3.00 -7.02 12.95
N ASN A 264 -2.13 -7.81 13.56
CA ASN A 264 -2.29 -8.18 14.97
C ASN A 264 -2.27 -6.90 15.81
N VAL A 265 -3.29 -6.69 16.63
CA VAL A 265 -3.42 -5.45 17.40
C VAL A 265 -2.46 -5.39 18.60
N GLN A 266 -2.07 -6.55 19.15
CA GLN A 266 -1.35 -6.65 20.41
C GLN A 266 -0.04 -5.83 20.47
N PRO A 267 0.84 -5.86 19.44
CA PRO A 267 2.08 -5.08 19.45
C PRO A 267 1.86 -3.56 19.40
N TYR A 268 0.65 -3.14 19.03
CA TYR A 268 0.30 -1.75 18.79
C TYR A 268 -0.59 -1.13 19.87
N LEU A 269 -1.05 -1.92 20.85
CA LEU A 269 -1.84 -1.41 21.96
C LEU A 269 -1.04 -0.33 22.72
N MET A 270 -1.67 0.80 22.96
CA MET A 270 -1.11 1.79 23.87
C MET A 270 -1.35 1.34 25.31
N ALA A 271 -0.35 1.51 26.18
CA ALA A 271 -0.43 1.11 27.58
C ALA A 271 -1.63 1.75 28.27
N GLN A 272 -2.14 1.13 29.33
CA GLN A 272 -2.97 1.86 30.26
C GLN A 272 -2.05 2.88 30.97
N GLY A 273 -2.50 4.13 31.12
CA GLY A 273 -1.90 5.03 32.11
C GLY A 273 -1.81 4.35 33.49
N PRO A 274 -0.93 4.82 34.38
CA PRO A 274 -0.34 4.01 35.45
C PRO A 274 -1.40 3.28 36.30
N ALA A 275 -1.27 1.95 36.33
CA ALA A 275 -1.84 1.01 37.29
C ALA A 275 -3.22 1.39 37.90
N ALA A 276 -4.28 1.26 37.11
CA ALA A 276 -5.59 1.02 37.69
C ALA A 276 -5.61 -0.44 38.20
N ILE A 277 -5.42 -0.56 39.51
CA ILE A 277 -5.57 -1.79 40.31
C ILE A 277 -6.81 -2.55 39.83
N LEU A 278 -6.61 -3.77 39.33
CA LEU A 278 -7.68 -4.75 39.21
C LEU A 278 -8.19 -5.02 40.63
N ILE A 279 -9.24 -4.31 41.03
CA ILE A 279 -10.06 -4.70 42.18
C ILE A 279 -10.77 -5.97 41.74
N HIS A 280 -10.20 -7.12 42.12
CA HIS A 280 -10.94 -8.36 42.20
C HIS A 280 -12.09 -8.14 43.20
N HIS A 281 -13.30 -7.98 42.70
CA HIS A 281 -14.49 -8.15 43.51
C HIS A 281 -14.92 -9.61 43.47
N GLY A 282 -14.83 -10.25 44.64
CA GLY A 282 -15.74 -11.29 45.15
C GLY A 282 -15.75 -12.61 44.42
#